data_AF-A0A4Q9QH30-F1
#
_entry.id   AF-A0A4Q9QH30-F1
#
_cell.length_a   1.000
_cell.length_b   1.000
_cell.length_c   1.000
_cell.angle_alpha   90.00
_cell.angle_beta   90.00
_cell.angle_gamma   90.00
#
_symmetry.space_group_name_H-M   'P 1'
#
loop_
_entity.id
_entity.type
_entity.pdbx_description
1 polymer ?
#
loop_
_entity_poly.entity_id
_entity_poly.type
_entity_poly.pdbx_seq_one_letter_code
_entity_poly.pdbx_strand_id
1 'polypeptide(L)'
;MKVSLSVAGLARSNESEKNSDIGESDLSATIRQLLKLIRELKAQLAEKMAELQALMAQQGLDAETRQMRAQALQTEVGSLSGALSSANAQLVKVIREEGLSAEQSASIASLM
;
A
#
# COMPACT_ATOMS: atom_id res chain seq x y z
N MET A 1 -23.16 -22.21 17.73
CA MET A 1 -22.86 -21.96 16.29
C MET A 1 -21.41 -21.51 16.21
N LYS A 2 -20.47 -22.38 15.78
CA LYS A 2 -19.06 -21.98 15.61
C LYS A 2 -18.94 -21.37 14.22
N VAL A 3 -18.89 -20.05 14.14
CA VAL A 3 -18.59 -19.35 12.90
C VAL A 3 -17.14 -19.66 12.54
N SER A 4 -16.95 -20.52 11.54
CA SER A 4 -15.67 -20.68 10.86
C SER A 4 -15.42 -19.35 10.16
N LEU A 5 -14.74 -18.43 10.84
CA LEU A 5 -14.30 -17.16 10.29
C LEU A 5 -13.27 -17.50 9.23
N SER A 6 -13.73 -17.68 8.00
CA SER A 6 -12.92 -18.01 6.84
C SER A 6 -11.72 -17.08 6.78
N VAL A 7 -10.55 -17.58 6.39
CA VAL A 7 -9.32 -16.77 6.22
C VAL A 7 -9.56 -15.49 5.40
N ALA A 8 -10.47 -15.53 4.42
CA ALA A 8 -10.91 -14.35 3.66
C ALA A 8 -11.67 -13.30 4.49
N GLY A 9 -12.50 -13.72 5.46
CA GLY A 9 -13.18 -12.81 6.39
C GLY A 9 -12.25 -12.23 7.45
N LEU A 10 -11.21 -12.97 7.85
CA LEU A 10 -10.17 -12.51 8.76
C LEU A 10 -9.23 -11.49 8.09
N ALA A 11 -8.87 -11.72 6.82
CA ALA A 11 -8.10 -10.78 6.01
C ALA A 11 -8.87 -9.48 5.78
N ARG A 12 -10.16 -9.58 5.45
CA ARG A 12 -11.03 -8.41 5.22
C ARG A 12 -11.35 -7.62 6.49
N SER A 13 -11.43 -8.30 7.65
CA SER A 13 -11.53 -7.63 8.95
C SER A 13 -10.23 -6.91 9.31
N ASN A 14 -9.07 -7.54 9.04
CA ASN A 14 -7.75 -6.90 9.23
C ASN A 14 -7.53 -5.69 8.31
N GLU A 15 -7.97 -5.75 7.04
CA GLU A 15 -7.93 -4.59 6.13
C GLU A 15 -8.88 -3.47 6.55
N SER A 16 -10.05 -3.83 7.09
CA SER A 16 -10.98 -2.85 7.66
C SER A 16 -10.36 -2.17 8.86
N GLU A 17 -9.81 -2.93 9.82
CA GLU A 17 -9.10 -2.41 11.00
C GLU A 17 -7.89 -1.54 10.61
N LYS A 18 -7.08 -1.99 9.63
CA LYS A 18 -5.91 -1.26 9.13
C LYS A 18 -6.24 0.08 8.47
N ASN A 19 -7.48 0.31 8.07
CA ASN A 19 -7.91 1.55 7.43
C ASN A 19 -9.09 2.22 8.15
N SER A 20 -9.44 1.77 9.36
CA SER A 20 -10.53 2.34 10.17
C SER A 20 -10.26 3.80 10.50
N ASP A 21 -9.01 4.12 10.85
CA ASP A 21 -8.51 5.49 11.08
C ASP A 21 -8.72 6.42 9.89
N ILE A 22 -8.51 5.94 8.66
CA ILE A 22 -8.84 6.69 7.45
C ILE A 22 -10.36 6.81 7.31
N GLY A 23 -11.12 5.74 7.56
CA GLY A 23 -12.58 5.72 7.45
C GLY A 23 -13.29 6.69 8.40
N GLU A 24 -12.77 6.83 9.61
CA GLU A 24 -13.30 7.70 10.69
C GLU A 24 -12.85 9.16 10.56
N SER A 25 -11.93 9.47 9.64
CA SER A 25 -11.46 10.84 9.42
C SER A 25 -12.51 11.75 8.76
N ASP A 26 -12.51 13.02 9.15
CA ASP A 26 -13.31 14.11 8.56
C ASP A 26 -12.81 14.56 7.17
N LEU A 27 -12.04 13.71 6.49
CA LEU A 27 -11.50 13.97 5.15
C LEU A 27 -12.57 13.71 4.08
N SER A 28 -12.37 14.20 2.86
CA SER A 28 -13.26 13.87 1.76
C SER A 28 -13.15 12.39 1.37
N ALA A 29 -14.21 11.84 0.76
CA ALA A 29 -14.20 10.46 0.28
C ALA A 29 -13.05 10.22 -0.71
N THR A 30 -12.73 11.21 -1.55
CA THR A 30 -11.62 11.17 -2.51
C THR A 30 -10.27 11.03 -1.80
N ILE A 31 -10.02 11.87 -0.78
CA ILE A 31 -8.78 11.81 0.00
C ILE A 31 -8.65 10.47 0.73
N ARG A 32 -9.73 10.00 1.38
CA ARG A 32 -9.73 8.69 2.07
C ARG A 32 -9.42 7.55 1.11
N GLN A 33 -9.97 7.57 -0.10
CA GLN A 33 -9.72 6.54 -1.09
C GLN A 33 -8.28 6.56 -1.61
N LEU A 34 -7.71 7.76 -1.82
CA LEU A 34 -6.30 7.91 -2.18
C LEU A 34 -5.36 7.43 -1.07
N LEU A 35 -5.66 7.73 0.20
CA LEU A 35 -4.87 7.24 1.34
C LEU A 35 -4.89 5.71 1.45
N LYS A 36 -6.07 5.09 1.28
CA LYS A 36 -6.20 3.62 1.24
C LYS A 36 -5.37 3.02 0.10
N LEU A 37 -5.44 3.62 -1.10
CA LEU A 37 -4.65 3.19 -2.25
C LEU A 37 -3.14 3.32 -1.97
N ILE A 38 -2.70 4.43 -1.36
CA ILE A 38 -1.29 4.65 -1.00
C ILE A 38 -0.82 3.59 0.00
N ARG A 39 -1.60 3.27 1.03
CA ARG A 39 -1.26 2.21 2.00
C ARG A 39 -1.15 0.85 1.34
N GLU A 40 -2.08 0.54 0.45
CA GLU A 40 -2.08 -0.72 -0.30
C GLU A 40 -0.83 -0.82 -1.19
N LEU A 41 -0.50 0.23 -1.94
CA LEU A 41 0.71 0.28 -2.76
C LEU A 41 1.99 0.16 -1.93
N LYS A 42 2.04 0.79 -0.74
CA LYS A 42 3.17 0.63 0.19
C LYS A 42 3.29 -0.81 0.70
N ALA A 43 2.17 -1.46 1.03
CA ALA A 43 2.16 -2.84 1.50
C ALA A 43 2.66 -3.80 0.41
N GLN A 44 2.14 -3.67 -0.81
CA GLN A 44 2.58 -4.47 -1.95
C GLN A 44 4.06 -4.21 -2.29
N LEU A 45 4.51 -2.95 -2.23
CA LEU A 45 5.92 -2.61 -2.46
C LEU A 45 6.82 -3.27 -1.41
N ALA A 46 6.45 -3.22 -0.13
CA ALA A 46 7.19 -3.84 0.96
C ALA A 46 7.25 -5.37 0.81
N GLU A 47 6.13 -6.00 0.44
CA GLU A 47 6.05 -7.44 0.16
C GLU A 47 6.99 -7.82 -0.99
N LYS A 48 6.95 -7.10 -2.12
CA LYS A 48 7.82 -7.37 -3.27
C LYS A 48 9.30 -7.13 -2.99
N MET A 49 9.63 -6.12 -2.18
CA MET A 49 11.00 -5.91 -1.72
C MET A 49 11.47 -7.04 -0.80
N ALA A 50 10.59 -7.57 0.06
CA ALA A 50 10.90 -8.72 0.91
C ALA A 50 11.06 -10.00 0.08
N GLU A 51 10.22 -10.24 -0.93
CA GLU A 51 10.38 -11.33 -1.90
C GLU A 51 11.72 -11.25 -2.62
N LEU A 52 12.11 -10.05 -3.07
CA LEU A 52 13.39 -9.84 -3.75
C LEU A 52 14.58 -10.16 -2.82
N GLN A 53 14.51 -9.74 -1.56
CA GLN A 53 15.55 -10.06 -0.56
C GLN A 53 15.59 -11.57 -0.26
N ALA A 54 14.43 -12.21 -0.09
CA ALA A 54 14.34 -13.64 0.14
C ALA A 54 14.88 -14.45 -1.04
N LEU A 55 14.62 -14.00 -2.28
CA LEU A 55 15.17 -14.60 -3.50
C LEU A 55 16.70 -14.52 -3.54
N MET A 56 17.29 -13.40 -3.10
CA MET A 56 18.75 -13.25 -3.03
C MET A 56 19.37 -14.10 -1.91
N ALA A 57 18.67 -14.28 -0.79
CA ALA A 57 19.10 -15.13 0.31
C ALA A 57 18.92 -16.64 0.03
N GLN A 58 18.08 -16.99 -0.94
CA GLN A 58 17.78 -18.38 -1.29
C GLN A 58 19.00 -19.09 -1.89
N GLN A 59 19.52 -20.06 -1.15
CA GLN A 59 20.59 -20.95 -1.58
C GLN A 59 20.03 -22.06 -2.47
N GLY A 60 20.85 -22.55 -3.41
CA GLY A 60 20.48 -23.67 -4.29
C GLY A 60 19.64 -23.31 -5.52
N LEU A 61 19.23 -22.05 -5.68
CA LEU A 61 18.65 -21.58 -6.95
C LEU A 61 19.74 -21.42 -8.01
N ASP A 62 19.44 -21.90 -9.21
CA ASP A 62 20.21 -21.62 -10.42
C ASP A 62 20.31 -20.10 -10.66
N ALA A 63 21.47 -19.66 -11.15
CA ALA A 63 21.77 -18.25 -11.34
C ALA A 63 20.86 -17.59 -12.40
N GLU A 64 20.50 -18.32 -13.46
CA GLU A 64 19.66 -17.81 -14.55
C GLU A 64 18.22 -17.59 -14.06
N THR A 65 17.64 -18.56 -13.38
CA THR A 65 16.30 -18.47 -12.75
C THR A 65 16.28 -17.37 -11.69
N ARG A 66 17.33 -17.25 -10.87
CA ARG A 66 17.42 -16.17 -9.88
C ARG A 66 17.42 -14.82 -10.57
N GLN A 67 18.21 -14.65 -11.63
CA GLN A 67 18.29 -13.40 -12.37
C GLN A 67 16.95 -13.04 -13.04
N MET A 68 16.31 -13.99 -13.73
CA MET A 68 14.99 -13.77 -14.34
C MET A 68 13.94 -13.34 -13.32
N ARG A 69 13.86 -14.04 -12.17
CA ARG A 69 12.91 -13.68 -11.10
C ARG A 69 13.23 -12.33 -10.48
N ALA A 70 14.51 -12.02 -10.27
CA ALA A 70 14.93 -10.74 -9.73
C ALA A 70 14.57 -9.58 -10.67
N GLN A 71 14.75 -9.75 -11.99
CA GLN A 71 14.36 -8.74 -12.98
C GLN A 71 12.84 -8.52 -13.02
N ALA A 72 12.05 -9.59 -12.92
CA ALA A 72 10.60 -9.50 -12.85
C ALA A 72 10.16 -8.72 -11.59
N LEU A 73 10.69 -9.08 -10.43
CA LEU A 73 10.40 -8.39 -9.16
C LEU A 73 10.86 -6.93 -9.19
N GLN A 74 12.03 -6.62 -9.77
CA GLN A 74 12.50 -5.24 -9.94
C GLN A 74 11.57 -4.42 -10.84
N THR A 75 11.02 -5.02 -11.90
CA THR A 75 10.05 -4.37 -12.79
C THR A 75 8.72 -4.09 -12.07
N GLU A 76 8.24 -5.04 -11.28
CA GLU A 76 7.05 -4.86 -10.43
C GLU A 76 7.27 -3.76 -9.39
N VAL A 77 8.41 -3.78 -8.69
CA VAL A 77 8.81 -2.75 -7.72
C VAL A 77 8.86 -1.37 -8.36
N GLY A 78 9.45 -1.25 -9.56
CA GLY A 78 9.49 0.00 -10.30
C GLY A 78 8.09 0.52 -10.67
N SER A 79 7.21 -0.39 -11.11
CA SER A 79 5.82 -0.06 -11.46
C SER A 79 5.01 0.38 -10.23
N LEU A 80 5.13 -0.35 -9.11
CA LEU A 80 4.48 -0.01 -7.84
C LEU A 80 4.99 1.31 -7.28
N SER A 81 6.31 1.56 -7.35
CA SER A 81 6.89 2.84 -6.94
C SER A 81 6.37 4.01 -7.80
N GLY A 82 6.22 3.80 -9.11
CA GLY A 82 5.63 4.79 -10.01
C GLY A 82 4.17 5.08 -9.68
N ALA A 83 3.36 4.03 -9.46
CA ALA A 83 1.96 4.16 -9.05
C ALA A 83 1.84 4.88 -7.70
N LEU A 84 2.70 4.56 -6.73
CA LEU A 84 2.74 5.21 -5.42
C LEU A 84 3.06 6.70 -5.54
N SER A 85 4.06 7.05 -6.35
CA SER A 85 4.41 8.45 -6.62
C SER A 85 3.24 9.22 -7.27
N SER A 86 2.58 8.61 -8.24
CA SER A 86 1.40 9.18 -8.90
C SER A 86 0.24 9.39 -7.94
N ALA A 87 -0.07 8.39 -7.09
CA ALA A 87 -1.12 8.48 -6.08
C ALA A 87 -0.82 9.59 -5.05
N ASN A 88 0.44 9.72 -4.61
CA ASN A 88 0.88 10.80 -3.73
C ASN A 88 0.73 12.18 -4.39
N ALA A 89 1.12 12.31 -5.67
CA ALA A 89 0.95 13.56 -6.41
C ALA A 89 -0.54 13.94 -6.56
N GLN A 90 -1.39 12.96 -6.84
CA GLN A 90 -2.84 13.14 -6.92
C GLN A 90 -3.42 13.56 -5.55
N LEU A 91 -2.97 12.94 -4.47
CA LEU A 91 -3.36 13.31 -3.10
C LEU A 91 -3.00 14.77 -2.79
N VAL A 92 -1.75 15.18 -3.05
CA VAL A 92 -1.30 16.57 -2.86
C VAL A 92 -2.12 17.55 -3.69
N LYS A 93 -2.48 17.18 -4.92
CA LYS A 93 -3.33 18.00 -5.78
C LYS A 93 -4.72 18.18 -5.18
N VAL A 94 -5.38 17.09 -4.78
CA VAL A 94 -6.72 17.14 -4.18
C VAL A 94 -6.71 17.95 -2.87
N ILE A 95 -5.69 17.80 -2.03
CA ILE A 95 -5.51 18.60 -0.81
C ILE A 95 -5.49 20.10 -1.11
N ARG A 96 -4.76 20.50 -2.16
CA ARG A 96 -4.67 21.91 -2.57
C ARG A 96 -5.98 22.43 -3.17
N GLU A 97 -6.68 21.59 -3.93
CA GLU A 97 -7.95 21.94 -4.58
C GLU A 97 -9.10 22.07 -3.58
N GLU A 98 -9.15 21.20 -2.57
CA GLU A 98 -10.19 21.24 -1.53
C GLU A 98 -9.95 22.33 -0.48
N GLY A 99 -8.75 22.92 -0.42
CA GLY A 99 -8.43 23.99 0.52
C GLY A 99 -8.55 23.53 1.98
N LEU A 100 -7.94 22.37 2.29
CA LEU A 100 -8.05 21.74 3.61
C LEU A 100 -7.58 22.65 4.76
N SER A 101 -8.21 22.47 5.92
CA SER A 101 -7.76 23.11 7.16
C SER A 101 -6.39 22.59 7.61
N ALA A 102 -5.74 23.29 8.55
CA ALA A 102 -4.49 22.86 9.14
C ALA A 102 -4.63 21.50 9.85
N GLU A 103 -5.77 21.28 10.52
CA GLU A 103 -6.11 20.04 11.22
C GLU A 103 -6.31 18.88 10.26
N GLN A 104 -7.01 19.11 9.13
CA GLN A 104 -7.20 18.10 8.09
C GLN A 104 -5.87 17.73 7.42
N SER A 105 -5.03 18.73 7.15
CA SER A 105 -3.69 18.52 6.60
C SER A 105 -2.78 17.71 7.55
N ALA A 106 -2.84 18.00 8.86
CA ALA A 106 -2.14 17.25 9.87
C ALA A 106 -2.65 15.80 9.99
N SER A 107 -3.97 15.60 9.90
CA SER A 107 -4.59 14.28 9.91
C SER A 107 -4.08 13.43 8.75
N ILE A 108 -4.02 13.98 7.53
CA ILE A 108 -3.44 13.29 6.36
C ILE A 108 -2.00 12.85 6.64
N ALA A 109 -1.16 13.74 7.17
CA ALA A 109 0.23 13.42 7.48
C ALA A 109 0.36 12.28 8.51
N SER A 110 -0.55 12.21 9.49
CA SER A 110 -0.58 11.12 10.48
C SER A 110 -1.10 9.78 9.94
N LEU A 111 -1.88 9.81 8.85
CA LEU A 111 -2.48 8.62 8.23
C LEU A 111 -1.62 8.03 7.11
N MET A 112 -0.56 8.71 6.67
CA MET A 112 0.38 8.22 5.67
C MET A 112 1.33 7.15 6.20
#